data_AF-A0A3M0ZM52-F1
#
_entry.id   AF-A0A3M0ZM52-F1
#
_cell.length_a   1.000
_cell.length_b   1.000
_cell.length_c   1.000
_cell.angle_alpha   90.00
_cell.angle_beta   90.00
_cell.angle_gamma   90.00
#
_symmetry.space_group_name_H-M   'P 1'
#
loop_
_entity.id
_entity.type
_entity.pdbx_description
1 polymer ?
#
loop_
_entity_poly.entity_id
_entity_poly.type
_entity_poly.pdbx_seq_one_letter_code
_entity_poly.pdbx_strand_id
1 'polypeptide(L)'
;MRGFAYVARLVLLGTPLLAVSILLPTLSLAEESDFMKHYTGSVAIPSDLYRTYLKLVKSFNTRNPNEILKFCLPGTIRVISGFKGRQMPTNAIDISFVNSEFAPYILTGSELSNGVIMLRTGTSILKFVKTASGWKLYSYANKPIE
;
A
#
# COMPACT_ATOMS: atom_id res chain seq x y z
N MET A 1 80.56 6.57 -28.73
CA MET A 1 79.47 6.13 -29.63
C MET A 1 78.17 6.48 -28.92
N ARG A 2 77.57 7.66 -29.17
CA ARG A 2 76.53 8.02 -30.18
C ARG A 2 75.16 7.34 -29.97
N GLY A 3 74.11 8.17 -29.81
CA GLY A 3 72.67 7.85 -29.98
C GLY A 3 71.80 8.28 -28.79
N PHE A 4 71.32 9.53 -28.64
CA PHE A 4 70.15 10.20 -29.25
C PHE A 4 68.76 9.54 -29.05
N ALA A 5 67.96 10.18 -28.18
CA ALA A 5 66.52 10.53 -28.21
C ALA A 5 65.43 9.58 -28.74
N TYR A 6 64.29 9.48 -28.03
CA TYR A 6 62.96 9.92 -28.52
C TYR A 6 61.90 10.00 -27.40
N VAL A 7 61.02 10.98 -27.53
CA VAL A 7 59.87 11.36 -26.67
C VAL A 7 58.60 10.66 -27.16
N ALA A 8 57.71 10.20 -26.25
CA ALA A 8 56.26 10.10 -26.48
C ALA A 8 55.53 9.85 -25.13
N ARG A 9 54.83 10.84 -24.57
CA ARG A 9 53.41 11.23 -24.75
C ARG A 9 52.44 10.54 -23.77
N LEU A 10 52.01 11.38 -22.83
CA LEU A 10 50.82 11.38 -21.98
C LEU A 10 49.54 10.75 -22.60
N VAL A 11 48.83 9.90 -21.85
CA VAL A 11 47.35 9.85 -21.84
C VAL A 11 46.85 9.53 -20.42
N LEU A 12 46.22 10.54 -19.82
CA LEU A 12 45.40 10.48 -18.60
C LEU A 12 43.96 10.14 -19.00
N LEU A 13 43.41 8.99 -18.60
CA LEU A 13 41.97 8.72 -18.45
C LEU A 13 41.88 7.57 -17.41
N GLY A 14 41.35 7.72 -16.19
CA GLY A 14 40.23 8.54 -15.77
C GLY A 14 38.95 7.71 -15.78
N THR A 15 38.81 6.72 -14.89
CA THR A 15 37.52 6.07 -14.60
C THR A 15 37.33 5.92 -13.09
N PRO A 16 36.48 6.75 -12.45
CA PRO A 16 35.95 6.42 -11.15
C PRO A 16 34.87 5.35 -11.32
N LEU A 17 35.07 4.20 -10.67
CA LEU A 17 34.04 3.20 -10.41
C LEU A 17 32.89 3.89 -9.66
N LEU A 18 31.85 4.28 -10.40
CA LEU A 18 30.58 4.70 -9.82
C LEU A 18 29.95 3.51 -9.11
N ALA A 19 30.12 3.47 -7.80
CA ALA A 19 29.30 2.67 -6.91
C ALA A 19 27.85 3.19 -7.03
N VAL A 20 27.06 2.54 -7.89
CA VAL A 20 25.62 2.74 -7.96
C VAL A 20 25.04 2.17 -6.67
N SER A 21 24.98 3.01 -5.64
CA SER A 21 24.21 2.74 -4.43
C SER A 21 22.74 2.74 -4.84
N ILE A 22 22.18 1.54 -5.02
CA ILE A 22 20.75 1.34 -5.16
C ILE A 22 20.13 1.77 -3.83
N LEU A 23 19.69 3.02 -3.78
CA LEU A 23 18.81 3.53 -2.74
C LEU A 23 17.53 2.70 -2.81
N LEU A 24 17.48 1.61 -2.04
CA LEU A 24 16.20 1.02 -1.66
C LEU A 24 15.41 2.16 -1.00
N PRO A 25 14.18 2.46 -1.43
CA PRO A 25 13.33 3.33 -0.66
C PRO A 25 13.06 2.60 0.65
N THR A 26 13.74 3.02 1.71
CA THR A 26 13.36 2.80 3.09
C THR A 26 12.04 3.52 3.30
N LEU A 27 10.95 2.96 2.78
CA LEU A 27 9.62 3.29 3.25
C LEU A 27 9.66 3.02 4.76
N SER A 28 9.56 4.13 5.49
CA SER A 28 9.86 4.26 6.91
C SER A 28 9.21 3.14 7.73
N LEU A 29 10.05 2.32 8.36
CA LEU A 29 9.66 1.31 9.34
C LEU A 29 8.82 1.90 10.51
N ALA A 30 8.88 3.23 10.70
CA ALA A 30 8.11 3.93 11.73
C ALA A 30 6.61 4.02 11.40
N GLU A 31 6.23 4.27 10.14
CA GLU A 31 4.80 4.29 9.74
C GLU A 31 4.18 2.88 9.80
N GLU A 32 5.01 1.84 9.65
CA GLU A 32 4.61 0.44 9.83
C GLU A 32 4.10 0.16 11.26
N SER A 33 4.58 0.90 12.26
CA SER A 33 4.25 0.65 13.66
C SER A 33 2.91 1.24 14.12
N ASP A 34 2.50 2.39 13.57
CA ASP A 34 1.35 3.13 14.12
C ASP A 34 0.01 2.48 13.77
N PHE A 35 -0.15 1.93 12.56
CA PHE A 35 -1.43 1.32 12.14
C PHE A 35 -1.61 -0.09 12.73
N MET A 36 -0.54 -0.71 13.20
CA MET A 36 -0.54 -2.05 13.81
C MET A 36 -0.41 -2.04 15.33
N LYS A 37 -0.29 -0.86 15.96
CA LYS A 37 -0.09 -0.70 17.41
C LYS A 37 -1.16 -1.39 18.26
N HIS A 38 -2.37 -1.48 17.75
CA HIS A 38 -3.52 -2.09 18.43
C HIS A 38 -3.90 -3.46 17.86
N TYR A 39 -3.00 -4.08 17.10
CA TYR A 39 -3.28 -5.35 16.44
C TYR A 39 -3.34 -6.50 17.44
N THR A 40 -4.46 -7.22 17.45
CA THR A 40 -4.73 -8.38 18.30
C THR A 40 -5.19 -9.60 17.50
N GLY A 41 -4.99 -9.58 16.17
CA GLY A 41 -5.40 -10.67 15.29
C GLY A 41 -4.53 -11.91 15.38
N SER A 42 -5.09 -13.06 15.00
CA SER A 42 -4.42 -14.36 15.05
C SER A 42 -3.53 -14.66 13.85
N VAL A 43 -3.59 -13.86 12.78
CA VAL A 43 -2.86 -14.07 11.54
C VAL A 43 -1.72 -13.05 11.40
N ALA A 44 -0.56 -13.49 10.96
CA ALA A 44 0.50 -12.57 10.55
C ALA A 44 0.10 -11.90 9.22
N ILE A 45 -0.01 -10.58 9.20
CA ILE A 45 -0.35 -9.85 7.97
C ILE A 45 0.87 -9.87 7.04
N PRO A 46 0.75 -10.39 5.80
CA PRO A 46 1.83 -10.33 4.83
C PRO A 46 2.29 -8.89 4.57
N SER A 47 3.60 -8.66 4.49
CA SER A 47 4.17 -7.30 4.35
C SER A 47 3.72 -6.59 3.08
N ASP A 48 3.49 -7.34 2.00
CA ASP A 48 2.98 -6.83 0.73
C ASP A 48 1.49 -6.47 0.81
N LEU A 49 0.69 -7.22 1.58
CA LEU A 49 -0.70 -6.85 1.92
C LEU A 49 -0.71 -5.56 2.73
N TYR A 50 0.12 -5.48 3.76
CA TYR A 50 0.20 -4.29 4.60
C TYR A 50 0.59 -3.04 3.81
N ARG A 51 1.58 -3.13 2.92
CA ARG A 51 1.95 -2.03 2.00
C ARG A 51 0.82 -1.65 1.06
N THR A 52 0.02 -2.61 0.61
CA THR A 52 -1.16 -2.36 -0.23
C THR A 52 -2.22 -1.61 0.55
N TYR A 53 -2.46 -2.03 1.79
CA TYR A 53 -3.37 -1.37 2.72
C TYR A 53 -2.96 0.09 2.97
N LEU A 54 -1.70 0.36 3.30
CA LEU A 54 -1.22 1.74 3.50
C LEU A 54 -1.43 2.63 2.26
N LYS A 55 -1.16 2.11 1.06
CA LYS A 55 -1.40 2.84 -0.19
C LYS A 55 -2.89 3.09 -0.43
N LEU A 56 -3.75 2.12 -0.12
CA LEU A 56 -5.19 2.30 -0.16
C LEU A 56 -5.64 3.40 0.81
N VAL A 57 -5.18 3.38 2.07
CA VAL A 57 -5.53 4.43 3.04
C VAL A 57 -5.06 5.80 2.56
N LYS A 58 -3.84 5.90 2.02
CA LYS A 58 -3.35 7.14 1.40
C LYS A 58 -4.24 7.61 0.25
N SER A 59 -4.79 6.68 -0.53
CA SER A 59 -5.71 7.03 -1.64
C SER A 59 -7.03 7.64 -1.15
N PHE A 60 -7.51 7.32 0.06
CA PHE A 60 -8.71 7.93 0.63
C PHE A 60 -8.56 9.45 0.82
N ASN A 61 -7.34 9.93 1.10
CA ASN A 61 -7.05 11.36 1.23
C ASN A 61 -7.11 12.11 -0.11
N THR A 62 -7.01 11.42 -1.24
CA THR A 62 -7.05 12.05 -2.58
C THR A 62 -8.47 12.47 -2.99
N ARG A 63 -9.51 11.91 -2.34
CA ARG A 63 -10.93 12.06 -2.71
C ARG A 63 -11.22 11.71 -4.18
N ASN A 64 -10.33 10.98 -4.85
CA ASN A 64 -10.48 10.58 -6.24
C ASN A 64 -10.90 9.11 -6.31
N PRO A 65 -12.11 8.80 -6.82
CA PRO A 65 -12.58 7.42 -6.97
C PRO A 65 -11.61 6.53 -7.74
N ASN A 66 -10.95 7.08 -8.78
CA ASN A 66 -10.06 6.32 -9.63
C ASN A 66 -8.77 5.90 -8.91
N GLU A 67 -8.28 6.70 -7.96
CA GLU A 67 -7.12 6.33 -7.15
C GLU A 67 -7.44 5.19 -6.20
N ILE A 68 -8.64 5.19 -5.61
CA ILE A 68 -9.12 4.12 -4.73
C ILE A 68 -9.31 2.82 -5.52
N LEU A 69 -9.97 2.90 -6.68
CA LEU A 69 -10.29 1.75 -7.52
C LEU A 69 -9.06 0.99 -8.03
N LYS A 70 -7.89 1.63 -8.14
CA LYS A 70 -6.62 0.94 -8.49
C LYS A 70 -6.26 -0.19 -7.51
N PHE A 71 -6.69 -0.06 -6.26
CA PHE A 71 -6.43 -1.04 -5.19
C PHE A 71 -7.57 -2.06 -5.03
N CYS A 72 -8.68 -1.88 -5.75
CA CYS A 72 -9.84 -2.77 -5.70
C CYS A 72 -9.77 -3.84 -6.78
N LEU A 73 -10.43 -4.97 -6.53
CA LEU A 73 -10.67 -5.97 -7.58
C LEU A 73 -11.72 -5.40 -8.56
N PRO A 74 -11.46 -5.38 -9.88
CA PRO A 74 -12.38 -4.79 -10.85
C PRO A 74 -13.81 -5.35 -10.74
N GLY A 75 -14.80 -4.46 -10.77
CA GLY A 75 -16.22 -4.83 -10.72
C GLY A 75 -16.77 -5.23 -9.34
N THR A 76 -15.94 -5.31 -8.30
CA THR A 76 -16.39 -5.76 -6.97
C THR A 76 -16.77 -4.64 -6.02
N ILE A 77 -16.00 -3.55 -6.04
CA ILE A 77 -16.19 -2.38 -5.18
C ILE A 77 -16.72 -1.22 -6.00
N ARG A 78 -17.75 -0.55 -5.49
CA ARG A 78 -18.23 0.72 -6.01
C ARG A 78 -17.72 1.85 -5.12
N VAL A 79 -17.31 2.96 -5.72
CA VAL A 79 -16.95 4.17 -4.97
C VAL A 79 -18.02 5.21 -5.22
N ILE A 80 -18.62 5.70 -4.14
CA ILE A 80 -19.70 6.69 -4.14
C ILE A 80 -19.29 7.89 -3.28
N SER A 81 -20.05 8.97 -3.34
CA SER A 81 -19.81 10.17 -2.55
C SER A 81 -21.10 10.70 -1.96
N GLY A 82 -21.09 11.03 -0.67
CA GLY A 82 -22.20 11.69 0.01
C GLY A 82 -23.44 10.81 0.13
N PHE A 83 -23.27 9.55 0.51
CA PHE A 83 -24.40 8.64 0.69
C PHE A 83 -25.28 9.08 1.86
N LYS A 84 -26.57 9.30 1.61
CA LYS A 84 -27.56 9.75 2.61
C LYS A 84 -28.60 8.68 2.97
N GLY A 85 -28.43 7.45 2.50
CA GLY A 85 -29.37 6.37 2.79
C GLY A 85 -29.17 5.79 4.19
N ARG A 86 -30.20 5.10 4.71
CA ARG A 86 -30.14 4.45 6.03
C ARG A 86 -29.21 3.24 6.07
N GLN A 87 -29.00 2.58 4.93
CA GLN A 87 -28.18 1.38 4.83
C GLN A 87 -27.21 1.51 3.66
N MET A 88 -25.92 1.45 3.97
CA MET A 88 -24.85 1.53 2.99
C MET A 88 -24.99 0.39 1.96
N PRO A 89 -24.83 0.66 0.66
CA PRO A 89 -24.84 -0.41 -0.33
C PRO A 89 -23.70 -1.40 -0.04
N THR A 90 -23.97 -2.69 -0.25
CA THR A 90 -22.94 -3.73 -0.12
C THR A 90 -21.78 -3.42 -1.06
N ASN A 91 -20.55 -3.58 -0.55
CA ASN A 91 -19.30 -3.34 -1.28
C ASN A 91 -19.22 -1.92 -1.90
N ALA A 92 -19.72 -0.92 -1.18
CA ALA A 92 -19.55 0.47 -1.54
C ALA A 92 -18.65 1.21 -0.55
N ILE A 93 -17.69 1.96 -1.08
CA ILE A 93 -16.88 2.92 -0.33
C ILE A 93 -17.50 4.30 -0.54
N ASP A 94 -17.93 4.96 0.54
CA ASP A 94 -18.30 6.38 0.48
C ASP A 94 -17.06 7.22 0.78
N ILE A 95 -16.68 8.05 -0.20
CA ILE A 95 -15.55 8.98 -0.10
C ILE A 95 -15.71 9.93 1.08
N SER A 96 -16.93 10.39 1.37
CA SER A 96 -17.19 11.29 2.49
C SER A 96 -16.81 10.61 3.80
N PHE A 97 -17.31 9.39 4.02
CA PHE A 97 -17.02 8.59 5.21
C PHE A 97 -15.53 8.28 5.36
N VAL A 98 -14.86 7.81 4.30
CA VAL A 98 -13.43 7.44 4.41
C VAL A 98 -12.51 8.63 4.65
N ASN A 99 -13.00 9.85 4.43
CA ASN A 99 -12.25 11.08 4.68
C ASN A 99 -12.52 11.67 6.07
N SER A 100 -13.74 11.53 6.60
CA SER A 100 -14.12 12.14 7.89
C SER A 100 -14.03 11.19 9.08
N GLU A 101 -14.35 9.92 8.89
CA GLU A 101 -14.68 9.00 9.98
C GLU A 101 -13.83 7.74 10.00
N PHE A 102 -13.18 7.37 8.89
CA PHE A 102 -12.44 6.13 8.81
C PHE A 102 -11.26 6.06 9.79
N ALA A 103 -11.29 5.04 10.63
CA ALA A 103 -10.21 4.68 11.53
C ALA A 103 -9.18 3.81 10.79
N PRO A 104 -7.94 4.29 10.58
CA PRO A 104 -6.96 3.57 9.77
C PRO A 104 -6.18 2.50 10.53
N TYR A 105 -6.30 2.41 11.86
CA TYR A 105 -5.61 1.37 12.62
C TYR A 105 -6.28 0.00 12.39
N ILE A 106 -5.45 -1.04 12.19
CA ILE A 106 -5.89 -2.42 12.06
C ILE A 106 -6.01 -3.02 13.46
N LEU A 107 -7.22 -3.42 13.83
CA LEU A 107 -7.51 -4.05 15.12
C LEU A 107 -7.28 -5.55 15.06
N THR A 108 -7.82 -6.21 14.04
CA THR A 108 -7.70 -7.67 13.88
C THR A 108 -7.54 -8.05 12.42
N GLY A 109 -6.93 -9.21 12.20
CA GLY A 109 -6.75 -9.84 10.90
C GLY A 109 -7.07 -11.32 11.01
N SER A 110 -7.79 -11.85 10.03
CA SER A 110 -8.14 -13.26 9.95
C SER A 110 -8.08 -13.75 8.52
N GLU A 111 -7.56 -14.94 8.31
CA GLU A 111 -7.65 -15.64 7.03
C GLU A 111 -9.01 -16.34 6.95
N LEU A 112 -9.71 -16.10 5.84
CA LEU A 112 -10.96 -16.76 5.49
C LEU A 112 -10.66 -17.90 4.49
N SER A 113 -11.66 -18.73 4.22
CA SER A 113 -11.54 -19.74 3.15
C SER A 113 -11.14 -19.10 1.82
N ASN A 114 -10.36 -19.85 1.03
CA ASN A 114 -9.86 -19.46 -0.29
C ASN A 114 -8.74 -18.38 -0.30
N GLY A 115 -7.97 -18.25 0.78
CA GLY A 115 -6.80 -17.35 0.82
C GLY A 115 -7.17 -15.85 0.86
N VAL A 116 -8.39 -15.53 1.30
CA VAL A 116 -8.85 -14.16 1.50
C VAL A 116 -8.46 -13.72 2.90
N ILE A 117 -7.75 -12.60 3.01
CA ILE A 117 -7.41 -12.01 4.31
C ILE A 117 -8.41 -10.90 4.61
N MET A 118 -9.11 -11.02 5.74
CA MET A 118 -9.98 -9.98 6.28
C MET A 118 -9.21 -9.16 7.30
N LEU A 119 -9.20 -7.85 7.10
CA LEU A 119 -8.71 -6.86 8.05
C LEU A 119 -9.90 -6.11 8.63
N ARG A 120 -9.95 -6.01 9.96
CA ARG A 120 -10.92 -5.19 10.67
C ARG A 120 -10.23 -3.97 11.25
N THR A 121 -10.77 -2.80 10.93
CA THR A 121 -10.37 -1.54 11.54
C THR A 121 -11.40 -1.11 12.59
N GLY A 122 -11.19 0.07 13.18
CA GLY A 122 -12.16 0.66 14.11
C GLY A 122 -13.53 0.98 13.49
N THR A 123 -13.64 1.04 12.17
CA THR A 123 -14.84 1.55 11.51
C THR A 123 -15.28 0.72 10.31
N SER A 124 -14.43 -0.22 9.87
CA SER A 124 -14.63 -0.91 8.60
C SER A 124 -14.08 -2.34 8.64
N ILE A 125 -14.62 -3.15 7.75
CA ILE A 125 -14.10 -4.47 7.43
C ILE A 125 -13.66 -4.45 5.97
N LEU A 126 -12.41 -4.83 5.73
CA LEU A 126 -11.79 -4.88 4.42
C LEU A 126 -11.37 -6.32 4.14
N LYS A 127 -11.78 -6.90 3.01
CA LYS A 127 -11.36 -8.24 2.59
C LYS A 127 -10.47 -8.13 1.37
N PHE A 128 -9.27 -8.68 1.46
CA PHE A 128 -8.27 -8.67 0.41
C PHE A 128 -8.04 -10.08 -0.15
N VAL A 129 -7.85 -10.14 -1.45
CA VAL A 129 -7.47 -11.36 -2.17
C VAL A 129 -6.14 -11.15 -2.88
N LYS A 130 -5.29 -12.18 -2.89
CA LYS A 130 -4.04 -12.15 -3.66
C LYS A 130 -4.33 -12.44 -5.13
N THR A 131 -3.84 -11.57 -6.01
CA THR A 131 -3.91 -11.74 -7.47
C THR A 131 -2.50 -11.76 -8.07
N ALA A 132 -2.39 -12.08 -9.37
CA ALA A 132 -1.13 -12.00 -10.10
C ALA A 132 -0.49 -10.59 -10.05
N SER A 133 -1.31 -9.54 -9.92
CA SER A 133 -0.86 -8.15 -9.82
C SER A 133 -0.60 -7.66 -8.39
N GLY A 134 -0.72 -8.53 -7.39
CA GLY A 134 -0.63 -8.19 -5.97
C GLY A 134 -1.97 -8.29 -5.24
N TRP A 135 -2.04 -7.72 -4.04
CA TRP A 135 -3.26 -7.76 -3.23
C TRP A 135 -4.29 -6.77 -3.76
N LYS A 136 -5.56 -7.18 -3.76
CA LYS A 136 -6.70 -6.34 -4.17
C LYS A 136 -7.82 -6.39 -3.15
N LEU A 137 -8.42 -5.24 -2.87
CA LEU A 137 -9.63 -5.13 -2.06
C LEU A 137 -10.80 -5.75 -2.81
N TYR A 138 -11.32 -6.85 -2.29
CA TYR A 138 -12.41 -7.62 -2.87
C TYR A 138 -13.77 -7.25 -2.27
N SER A 139 -13.82 -6.92 -0.98
CA SER A 139 -15.06 -6.54 -0.30
C SER A 139 -14.77 -5.51 0.78
N TYR A 140 -15.74 -4.61 0.96
CA TYR A 140 -15.65 -3.50 1.89
C TYR A 140 -17.01 -3.30 2.57
N ALA A 141 -16.98 -3.11 3.89
CA ALA A 141 -18.16 -2.76 4.66
C ALA A 141 -17.81 -1.71 5.72
N ASN A 142 -18.65 -0.68 5.82
CA ASN A 142 -18.68 0.19 6.99
C ASN A 142 -19.41 -0.56 8.10
N LYS A 143 -18.73 -0.82 9.21
CA LYS A 143 -19.36 -1.42 10.38
C LYS A 143 -18.98 -0.57 11.60
N PRO A 144 -19.91 0.20 12.18
CA PRO A 144 -19.64 0.84 13.46
C PRO A 144 -19.26 -0.26 14.48
N ILE A 145 -18.33 0.05 15.38
CA ILE A 145 -18.15 -0.76 16.58
C ILE A 145 -19.41 -0.52 17.43
N GLU A 146 -20.27 -1.53 17.51
CA GLU A 146 -21.25 -1.67 18.58
C GLU A 146 -20.57 -2.25 19.83
#